data_AF-K9UN96-F1
#
_entry.id   AF-K9UN96-F1
#
_cell.length_a   1.000
_cell.length_b   1.000
_cell.length_c   1.000
_cell.angle_alpha   90.00
_cell.angle_beta   90.00
_cell.angle_gamma   90.00
#
_symmetry.space_group_name_H-M   'P 1'
#
loop_
_entity.id
_entity.type
_entity.pdbx_description
1 polymer ?
#
loop_
_entity_poly.entity_id
_entity_poly.type
_entity_poly.pdbx_seq_one_letter_code
_entity_poly.pdbx_strand_id
1 'polypeptide(L)'
;MHLDSLTASHGIILALLLGFAIAHSGLAALRPWAEAKIGARLYRVIFALVSIPFATILIIYFFNHRYDGWQLWQVQGTPWVTPLVWILSFISFLFLYPATFNLLEVAAVLKPQVRIYETGIMRITRHPQMVGQLIWCVAHTLWIGTSFTLVTSIGLMLHHLFAVWHGDYRLGQRYGAEFESVKARTSIVPFQAIFDGRQTLKLSEFLRPAYIGVIAFVLVFWWGHPWLIQMTSRVSF
;
A
#
# COMPACT_ATOMS: atom_id res chain seq x y z
N MET A 1 -13.38 23.14 -22.25
CA MET A 1 -12.48 22.03 -21.85
C MET A 1 -11.09 22.40 -22.31
N HIS A 2 -10.25 22.91 -21.40
CA HIS A 2 -8.94 23.46 -21.75
C HIS A 2 -7.90 22.34 -21.76
N LEU A 3 -7.21 22.16 -22.88
CA LEU A 3 -6.06 21.25 -23.02
C LEU A 3 -5.00 21.47 -21.94
N ASP A 4 -4.91 22.69 -21.40
CA ASP A 4 -3.96 23.09 -20.37
C ASP A 4 -4.10 22.29 -19.05
N SER A 5 -5.31 21.82 -18.71
CA SER A 5 -5.53 21.04 -17.48
C SER A 5 -5.05 19.59 -17.57
N LEU A 6 -5.00 19.02 -18.78
CA LEU A 6 -4.45 17.66 -19.00
C LEU A 6 -2.93 17.61 -18.77
N THR A 7 -2.23 18.72 -18.98
CA THR A 7 -0.76 18.75 -18.88
C THR A 7 -0.29 19.06 -17.47
N ALA A 8 -0.92 20.00 -16.77
CA ALA A 8 -0.43 20.45 -15.47
C ALA A 8 -0.66 19.40 -14.37
N SER A 9 -1.90 18.91 -14.18
CA SER A 9 -2.18 18.01 -13.06
C SER A 9 -1.61 16.62 -13.25
N HIS A 10 -1.62 16.09 -14.49
CA HIS A 10 -0.95 14.84 -14.83
C HIS A 10 0.57 14.93 -14.63
N GLY A 11 1.20 16.03 -15.04
CA GLY A 11 2.63 16.25 -14.82
C GLY A 11 2.99 16.29 -13.33
N ILE A 12 2.19 17.01 -12.53
CA ILE A 12 2.40 17.11 -11.08
C ILE A 12 2.22 15.76 -10.40
N ILE A 13 1.14 15.01 -10.69
CA ILE A 13 0.94 13.71 -10.04
C ILE A 13 2.03 12.71 -10.43
N LEU A 14 2.51 12.73 -11.67
CA LEU A 14 3.66 11.91 -12.10
C LEU A 14 4.93 12.27 -11.32
N ALA A 15 5.20 13.57 -11.14
CA ALA A 15 6.33 14.04 -10.34
C ALA A 15 6.20 13.63 -8.86
N LEU A 16 4.99 13.73 -8.28
CA LEU A 16 4.71 13.29 -6.93
C LEU A 16 4.87 11.78 -6.77
N LEU A 17 4.39 10.97 -7.73
CA LEU A 17 4.54 9.52 -7.73
C LEU A 17 6.00 9.10 -7.83
N LEU A 18 6.76 9.70 -8.75
CA LEU A 18 8.18 9.44 -8.90
C LEU A 18 8.97 9.88 -7.66
N GLY A 19 8.69 11.09 -7.15
CA GLY A 19 9.30 11.61 -5.93
C GLY A 19 9.01 10.72 -4.71
N PHE A 20 7.77 10.27 -4.55
CA PHE A 20 7.38 9.32 -3.52
C PHE A 20 8.12 7.99 -3.69
N ALA A 21 8.17 7.45 -4.90
CA ALA A 21 8.85 6.19 -5.18
C ALA A 21 10.36 6.26 -4.83
N ILE A 22 11.02 7.36 -5.21
CA ILE A 22 12.43 7.63 -4.89
C ILE A 22 12.61 7.79 -3.37
N ALA A 23 11.82 8.63 -2.73
CA ALA A 23 11.95 8.89 -1.29
C ALA A 23 11.68 7.61 -0.47
N HIS A 24 10.54 6.96 -0.70
CA HIS A 24 10.11 5.80 0.07
C HIS A 24 11.01 4.58 -0.17
N SER A 25 11.29 4.25 -1.43
CA SER A 25 12.15 3.11 -1.77
C SER A 25 13.62 3.41 -1.48
N GLY A 26 14.10 4.62 -1.78
CA GLY A 26 15.46 5.06 -1.50
C GLY A 26 15.76 5.04 0.00
N LEU A 27 14.85 5.54 0.83
CA LEU A 27 14.96 5.37 2.28
C LEU A 27 14.96 3.88 2.63
N ALA A 28 14.04 3.06 2.12
CA ALA A 28 14.01 1.63 2.45
C ALA A 28 15.33 0.91 2.11
N ALA A 29 16.01 1.31 1.03
CA ALA A 29 17.34 0.83 0.64
C ALA A 29 18.46 1.37 1.55
N LEU A 30 18.39 2.62 1.99
CA LEU A 30 19.37 3.27 2.87
C LEU A 30 19.36 2.70 4.29
N ARG A 31 18.27 2.05 4.69
CA ARG A 31 18.05 1.55 6.06
C ARG A 31 19.25 0.81 6.67
N PRO A 32 19.86 -0.21 6.05
CA PRO A 32 20.94 -0.97 6.70
C PRO A 32 22.13 -0.09 7.11
N TRP A 33 22.48 0.87 6.25
CA TRP A 33 23.56 1.82 6.51
C TRP A 33 23.17 2.86 7.57
N ALA A 34 21.97 3.41 7.49
CA ALA A 34 21.54 4.46 8.40
C ALA A 34 21.26 3.93 9.81
N GLU A 35 20.64 2.76 9.94
CA GLU A 35 20.39 2.13 11.24
C GLU A 35 21.70 1.82 11.99
N ALA A 36 22.79 1.51 11.29
CA ALA A 36 24.10 1.31 11.89
C ALA A 36 24.72 2.59 12.47
N LYS A 37 24.31 3.77 11.96
CA LYS A 37 24.85 5.07 12.40
C LYS A 37 24.00 5.75 13.47
N ILE A 38 22.69 5.74 13.29
CA ILE A 38 21.75 6.51 14.13
C ILE A 38 20.76 5.64 14.90
N GLY A 39 20.82 4.32 14.72
CA GLY A 39 19.94 3.36 15.37
C GLY A 39 18.57 3.20 14.70
N ALA A 40 17.97 2.02 14.86
CA ALA A 40 16.70 1.66 14.21
C ALA A 40 15.50 2.51 14.63
N ARG A 41 15.48 3.01 15.88
CA ARG A 41 14.36 3.84 16.39
C ARG A 41 14.33 5.20 15.70
N LEU A 42 15.43 5.95 15.75
CA LEU A 42 15.51 7.28 15.13
C LEU A 42 15.34 7.18 13.61
N TYR A 43 15.96 6.16 12.99
CA TYR A 43 15.78 5.92 11.57
C TYR A 43 14.31 5.66 11.18
N ARG A 44 13.57 4.85 11.97
CA ARG A 44 12.14 4.61 11.75
C ARG A 44 11.31 5.91 11.83
N VAL A 45 11.63 6.79 12.78
CA VAL A 45 10.96 8.10 12.92
C VAL A 45 11.22 8.96 11.67
N ILE A 46 12.48 9.08 11.23
CA ILE A 46 12.83 9.83 10.01
C ILE A 46 12.12 9.25 8.79
N PHE A 47 12.15 7.92 8.64
CA PHE A 47 11.48 7.24 7.54
C PHE A 47 9.98 7.57 7.50
N ALA A 48 9.31 7.55 8.67
CA ALA A 48 7.90 7.87 8.80
C ALA A 48 7.61 9.36 8.54
N LEU A 49 8.43 10.27 9.08
CA LEU A 49 8.29 11.72 8.89
C LEU A 49 8.52 12.17 7.45
N VAL A 50 9.23 11.38 6.62
CA VAL A 50 9.32 11.64 5.18
C VAL A 50 8.17 10.96 4.44
N SER A 51 7.94 9.67 4.69
CA SER A 51 7.00 8.88 3.89
C SER A 51 5.54 9.26 4.12
N ILE A 52 5.13 9.51 5.38
CA ILE A 52 3.74 9.80 5.72
C ILE A 52 3.32 11.16 5.13
N PRO A 53 4.04 12.29 5.36
CA PRO A 53 3.65 13.56 4.76
C PRO A 53 3.65 13.53 3.24
N PHE A 54 4.62 12.87 2.60
CA PHE A 54 4.64 12.75 1.14
C PHE A 54 3.41 11.98 0.63
N ALA A 55 3.09 10.83 1.24
CA ALA A 55 1.87 10.09 0.91
C ALA A 55 0.61 10.93 1.14
N THR A 56 0.54 11.71 2.22
CA THR A 56 -0.57 12.62 2.51
C THR A 56 -0.74 13.67 1.40
N ILE A 57 0.34 14.32 0.96
CA ILE A 57 0.30 15.29 -0.13
C ILE A 57 -0.24 14.63 -1.40
N LEU A 58 0.27 13.44 -1.75
CA LEU A 58 -0.17 12.69 -2.92
C LEU A 58 -1.67 12.36 -2.87
N ILE A 59 -2.18 11.92 -1.71
CA ILE A 59 -3.61 11.61 -1.51
C ILE A 59 -4.48 12.87 -1.60
N ILE A 60 -4.07 13.98 -0.98
CA ILE A 60 -4.80 15.25 -1.05
C ILE A 60 -4.86 15.73 -2.51
N TYR A 61 -3.72 15.69 -3.21
CA TYR A 61 -3.65 16.09 -4.61
C TYR A 61 -4.57 15.21 -5.48
N PHE A 62 -4.52 13.89 -5.27
CA PHE A 62 -5.42 12.98 -5.97
C PHE A 62 -6.89 13.32 -5.72
N PHE A 63 -7.31 13.55 -4.46
CA PHE A 63 -8.70 13.90 -4.20
C PHE A 63 -9.13 15.19 -4.90
N ASN A 64 -8.30 16.22 -4.90
CA ASN A 64 -8.64 17.51 -5.50
C ASN A 64 -8.66 17.47 -7.03
N HIS A 65 -7.93 16.55 -7.65
CA HIS A 65 -7.80 16.44 -9.12
C HIS A 65 -8.43 15.17 -9.71
N ARG A 66 -9.14 14.35 -8.92
CA ARG A 66 -9.70 13.06 -9.38
C ARG A 66 -10.61 13.14 -10.61
N TYR A 67 -11.24 14.30 -10.84
CA TYR A 67 -12.10 14.54 -12.01
C TYR A 67 -11.36 15.17 -13.20
N ASP A 68 -10.06 15.42 -13.10
CA ASP A 68 -9.28 16.08 -14.14
C ASP A 68 -9.08 15.19 -15.38
N GLY A 69 -8.92 15.87 -16.52
CA GLY A 69 -8.70 15.25 -17.82
C GLY A 69 -9.95 14.58 -18.38
N TRP A 70 -9.76 13.54 -19.20
CA TRP A 70 -10.87 12.87 -19.89
C TRP A 70 -11.61 11.92 -18.97
N GLN A 71 -12.93 12.09 -18.83
CA GLN A 71 -13.79 11.12 -18.18
C GLN A 71 -14.11 9.97 -19.15
N LEU A 72 -13.64 8.78 -18.82
CA LEU A 72 -13.83 7.56 -19.59
C LEU A 72 -15.03 6.76 -19.08
N TRP A 73 -15.22 6.72 -17.75
CA TRP A 73 -16.43 6.19 -17.13
C TRP A 73 -16.69 6.82 -15.77
N GLN A 74 -17.96 6.79 -15.37
CA GLN A 74 -18.43 7.26 -14.08
C GLN A 74 -19.66 6.45 -13.66
N VAL A 75 -19.44 5.42 -12.82
CA VAL A 75 -20.47 4.40 -12.54
C VAL A 75 -20.97 4.42 -11.09
N GLN A 76 -20.71 5.51 -10.36
CA GLN A 76 -21.13 5.66 -8.95
C GLN A 76 -22.64 5.50 -8.72
N GLY A 77 -23.47 5.86 -9.72
CA GLY A 77 -24.93 5.73 -9.63
C GLY A 77 -25.44 4.30 -9.82
N THR A 78 -24.57 3.33 -10.13
CA THR A 78 -24.97 1.94 -10.36
C THR A 78 -25.09 1.20 -9.01
N PRO A 79 -26.25 0.60 -8.66
CA PRO A 79 -26.50 0.05 -7.33
C PRO A 79 -25.45 -0.97 -6.83
N TRP A 80 -24.89 -1.76 -7.74
CA TRP A 80 -23.93 -2.82 -7.41
C TRP A 80 -22.47 -2.35 -7.32
N VAL A 81 -22.15 -1.15 -7.83
CA VAL A 81 -20.76 -0.66 -7.86
C VAL A 81 -20.29 -0.25 -6.47
N THR A 82 -21.14 0.43 -5.70
CA THR A 82 -20.83 0.82 -4.31
C THR A 82 -20.49 -0.36 -3.41
N PRO A 83 -21.33 -1.40 -3.28
CA PRO A 83 -20.98 -2.55 -2.46
C PRO A 83 -19.74 -3.27 -3.00
N LEU A 84 -19.55 -3.35 -4.33
CA LEU A 84 -18.37 -3.98 -4.92
C LEU A 84 -17.07 -3.25 -4.57
N VAL A 85 -17.01 -1.92 -4.79
CA VAL A 85 -15.83 -1.10 -4.47
C VAL A 85 -15.53 -1.13 -2.98
N TRP A 86 -16.56 -1.17 -2.14
CA TRP A 86 -16.41 -1.32 -0.70
C TRP A 86 -15.81 -2.68 -0.33
N ILE A 87 -16.34 -3.79 -0.85
CA ILE A 87 -15.83 -5.14 -0.61
C ILE A 87 -14.37 -5.26 -1.07
N LEU A 88 -14.04 -4.76 -2.27
CA LEU A 88 -12.68 -4.77 -2.78
C LEU A 88 -11.74 -3.95 -1.89
N SER A 89 -12.17 -2.77 -1.45
CA SER A 89 -11.40 -1.93 -0.53
C SER A 89 -11.19 -2.62 0.82
N PHE A 90 -12.22 -3.26 1.37
CA PHE A 90 -12.13 -4.04 2.60
C PHE A 90 -11.11 -5.16 2.48
N ILE A 91 -11.17 -5.96 1.40
CA ILE A 91 -10.20 -7.02 1.11
C ILE A 91 -8.79 -6.41 0.99
N SER A 92 -8.62 -5.32 0.25
CA SER A 92 -7.35 -4.62 0.11
C SER A 92 -6.72 -4.28 1.48
N PHE A 93 -7.51 -3.73 2.40
CA PHE A 93 -7.00 -3.36 3.73
C PHE A 93 -6.59 -4.58 4.56
N LEU A 94 -7.23 -5.75 4.41
CA LEU A 94 -6.77 -6.99 5.05
C LEU A 94 -5.35 -7.37 4.58
N PHE A 95 -5.02 -7.07 3.32
CA PHE A 95 -3.69 -7.31 2.74
C PHE A 95 -2.66 -6.24 3.12
N LEU A 96 -3.06 -5.00 3.40
CA LEU A 96 -2.13 -3.89 3.72
C LEU A 96 -1.53 -3.96 5.13
N TYR A 97 -2.13 -4.72 6.07
CA TYR A 97 -1.70 -4.74 7.47
C TYR A 97 -1.08 -6.07 7.99
N PRO A 98 -0.05 -6.66 7.35
CA PRO A 98 0.73 -7.72 7.99
C PRO A 98 1.65 -7.20 9.09
N ALA A 99 2.10 -5.94 8.98
CA ALA A 99 3.05 -5.33 9.90
C ALA A 99 2.45 -5.07 11.30
N THR A 100 1.12 -5.08 11.46
CA THR A 100 0.43 -4.90 12.76
C THR A 100 0.42 -6.17 13.61
N PHE A 101 0.92 -7.31 13.10
CA PHE A 101 0.97 -8.55 13.89
C PHE A 101 1.99 -8.53 15.03
N ASN A 102 2.87 -7.52 15.11
CA ASN A 102 3.77 -7.30 16.25
C ASN A 102 3.46 -5.95 16.93
N LEU A 103 2.29 -5.86 17.56
CA LEU A 103 1.79 -4.67 18.25
C LEU A 103 2.80 -4.08 19.25
N LEU A 104 3.61 -4.92 19.91
CA LEU A 104 4.62 -4.47 20.86
C LEU A 104 5.79 -3.69 20.22
N GLU A 105 6.15 -3.99 18.97
CA GLU A 105 7.15 -3.20 18.23
C GLU A 105 6.56 -1.88 17.71
N VAL A 106 5.24 -1.84 17.49
CA VAL A 106 4.52 -0.61 17.12
C VAL A 106 4.39 0.31 18.34
N ALA A 107 4.05 -0.25 19.50
CA ALA A 107 4.00 0.45 20.78
C ALA A 107 5.37 0.85 21.35
N ALA A 108 6.45 0.66 20.57
CA ALA A 108 7.85 0.93 20.94
C ALA A 108 8.37 0.20 22.19
N VAL A 109 7.62 -0.79 22.70
CA VAL A 109 8.00 -1.66 23.81
C VAL A 109 9.18 -2.53 23.40
N LEU A 110 9.09 -3.15 22.22
CA LEU A 110 10.18 -3.96 21.66
C LEU A 110 11.00 -3.18 20.63
N LYS A 111 12.28 -3.54 20.52
CA LYS A 111 13.16 -2.99 19.49
C LYS A 111 12.61 -3.37 18.10
N PRO A 112 12.45 -2.41 17.18
CA PRO A 112 12.19 -2.65 15.77
C PRO A 112 13.06 -3.75 15.16
N GLN A 113 12.45 -4.76 14.54
CA GLN A 113 13.18 -5.76 13.76
C GLN A 113 12.58 -5.92 12.36
N VAL A 114 13.46 -6.14 11.38
CA VAL A 114 13.04 -6.75 10.11
C VAL A 114 12.93 -8.25 10.38
N ARG A 115 11.88 -8.90 9.90
CA ARG A 115 11.68 -10.33 10.03
C ARG A 115 11.17 -10.90 8.72
N ILE A 116 11.44 -12.17 8.49
CA ILE A 116 10.81 -12.97 7.43
C ILE A 116 9.67 -13.75 8.08
N TYR A 117 8.49 -13.72 7.47
CA TYR A 117 7.29 -14.35 8.03
C TYR A 117 6.70 -15.34 7.03
N GLU A 118 6.25 -16.47 7.54
CA GLU A 118 5.56 -17.53 6.77
C GLU A 118 4.20 -17.88 7.39
N THR A 119 3.59 -16.93 8.09
CA THR A 119 2.32 -17.12 8.83
C THR A 119 1.29 -16.05 8.46
N GLY A 120 0.01 -16.37 8.70
CA GLY A 120 -1.13 -15.53 8.41
C GLY A 120 -1.24 -15.21 6.92
N ILE A 121 -1.48 -13.93 6.60
CA ILE A 121 -1.59 -13.43 5.23
C ILE A 121 -0.34 -13.73 4.38
N MET A 122 0.84 -13.88 5.02
CA MET A 122 2.09 -14.18 4.31
C MET A 122 2.11 -15.59 3.70
N ARG A 123 1.23 -16.51 4.18
CA ARG A 123 0.99 -17.81 3.53
C ARG A 123 0.27 -17.69 2.20
N ILE A 124 -0.57 -16.66 2.06
CA ILE A 124 -1.33 -16.39 0.83
C ILE A 124 -0.40 -15.75 -0.20
N THR A 125 0.40 -14.77 0.19
CA THR A 125 1.41 -14.13 -0.65
C THR A 125 2.51 -13.55 0.22
N ARG A 126 3.77 -13.58 -0.24
CA ARG A 126 4.89 -12.92 0.45
C ARG A 126 4.92 -11.40 0.25
N HIS A 127 4.10 -10.85 -0.65
CA HIS A 127 3.94 -9.41 -0.89
C HIS A 127 2.49 -8.94 -0.73
N PRO A 128 1.91 -9.10 0.46
CA PRO A 128 0.50 -8.76 0.67
C PRO A 128 0.24 -7.27 0.51
N GLN A 129 1.17 -6.38 0.89
CA GLN A 129 1.00 -4.94 0.71
C GLN A 129 0.84 -4.56 -0.77
N MET A 130 1.61 -5.18 -1.67
CA MET A 130 1.47 -4.97 -3.12
C MET A 130 0.07 -5.40 -3.57
N VAL A 131 -0.38 -6.60 -3.19
CA VAL A 131 -1.69 -7.13 -3.58
C VAL A 131 -2.82 -6.23 -3.08
N GLY A 132 -2.74 -5.79 -1.83
CA GLY A 132 -3.68 -4.84 -1.25
C GLY A 132 -3.76 -3.56 -2.08
N GLN A 133 -2.61 -2.94 -2.38
CA GLN A 133 -2.62 -1.71 -3.18
C GLN A 133 -3.16 -1.93 -4.60
N LEU A 134 -2.83 -3.04 -5.28
CA LEU A 134 -3.37 -3.32 -6.61
C LEU A 134 -4.91 -3.40 -6.56
N ILE A 135 -5.47 -4.13 -5.59
CA ILE A 135 -6.92 -4.23 -5.41
C ILE A 135 -7.52 -2.85 -5.11
N TRP A 136 -6.88 -2.04 -4.26
CA TRP A 136 -7.33 -0.68 -3.93
C TRP A 136 -7.38 0.22 -5.17
N CYS A 137 -6.31 0.23 -5.97
CA CYS A 137 -6.24 1.03 -7.19
C CYS A 137 -7.31 0.62 -8.20
N VAL A 138 -7.51 -0.69 -8.38
CA VAL A 138 -8.58 -1.23 -9.24
C VAL A 138 -9.96 -0.80 -8.73
N ALA A 139 -10.22 -0.90 -7.42
CA ALA A 139 -11.51 -0.52 -6.84
C ALA A 139 -11.82 0.98 -7.03
N HIS A 140 -10.85 1.86 -6.81
CA HIS A 140 -11.05 3.31 -6.95
C HIS A 140 -11.14 3.73 -8.42
N THR A 141 -10.37 3.08 -9.30
CA THR A 141 -10.46 3.27 -10.75
C THR A 141 -11.81 2.80 -11.28
N LEU A 142 -12.36 1.68 -10.79
CA LEU A 142 -13.71 1.23 -11.13
C LEU A 142 -14.76 2.28 -10.75
N TRP A 143 -14.64 2.90 -9.58
CA TRP A 143 -15.56 3.93 -9.11
C TRP A 143 -15.59 5.17 -10.00
N ILE A 144 -14.42 5.64 -10.45
CA ILE A 144 -14.24 6.78 -11.33
C ILE A 144 -13.05 6.58 -12.28
N GLY A 145 -13.31 6.64 -13.59
CA GLY A 145 -12.28 6.51 -14.60
C GLY A 145 -12.05 7.80 -15.32
N THR A 146 -11.22 8.67 -14.77
CA THR A 146 -10.63 9.77 -15.54
C THR A 146 -9.23 9.42 -16.01
N SER A 147 -8.73 10.07 -17.06
CA SER A 147 -7.33 9.94 -17.49
C SER A 147 -6.36 10.22 -16.33
N PHE A 148 -6.66 11.20 -15.47
CA PHE A 148 -5.89 11.50 -14.28
C PHE A 148 -5.91 10.34 -13.26
N THR A 149 -7.09 9.79 -12.98
CA THR A 149 -7.24 8.66 -12.05
C THR A 149 -6.52 7.41 -12.56
N LEU A 150 -6.58 7.17 -13.87
CA LEU A 150 -5.83 6.09 -14.52
C LEU A 150 -4.32 6.27 -14.39
N VAL A 151 -3.78 7.43 -14.74
CA VAL A 151 -2.34 7.72 -14.59
C VAL A 151 -1.90 7.54 -13.13
N THR A 152 -2.69 8.06 -12.19
CA THR A 152 -2.39 7.93 -10.77
C THR A 152 -2.38 6.47 -10.32
N SER A 153 -3.42 5.72 -10.68
CA SER A 153 -3.58 4.32 -10.28
C SER A 153 -2.52 3.43 -10.92
N ILE A 154 -2.26 3.59 -12.22
CA ILE A 154 -1.21 2.84 -12.93
C ILE A 154 0.15 3.16 -12.31
N GLY A 155 0.45 4.43 -12.04
CA GLY A 155 1.72 4.83 -11.42
C GLY A 155 1.91 4.21 -10.03
N LEU A 156 0.87 4.22 -9.18
CA LEU A 156 0.92 3.54 -7.90
C LEU A 156 1.08 2.02 -8.04
N MET A 157 0.34 1.39 -8.96
CA MET A 157 0.45 -0.05 -9.22
C MET A 157 1.87 -0.43 -9.67
N LEU A 158 2.47 0.33 -10.59
CA LEU A 158 3.84 0.15 -11.04
C LEU A 158 4.85 0.31 -9.90
N HIS A 159 4.67 1.31 -9.04
CA HIS A 159 5.50 1.47 -7.84
C HIS A 159 5.46 0.24 -6.93
N HIS A 160 4.28 -0.33 -6.67
CA HIS A 160 4.15 -1.51 -5.81
C HIS A 160 4.64 -2.80 -6.47
N LEU A 161 4.50 -2.91 -7.78
CA LEU A 161 5.13 -4.00 -8.55
C LEU A 161 6.67 -3.89 -8.50
N PHE A 162 7.22 -2.69 -8.63
CA PHE A 162 8.65 -2.45 -8.40
C PHE A 162 9.07 -2.79 -6.96
N ALA A 163 8.24 -2.43 -5.97
CA ALA A 163 8.51 -2.68 -4.56
C ALA A 163 8.62 -4.17 -4.23
N VAL A 164 7.99 -5.06 -5.01
CA VAL A 164 8.16 -6.53 -4.90
C VAL A 164 9.60 -6.93 -5.15
N TRP A 165 10.16 -6.56 -6.32
CA TRP A 165 11.55 -6.84 -6.66
C TRP A 165 12.50 -6.19 -5.65
N HIS A 166 12.28 -4.91 -5.37
CA HIS A 166 13.13 -4.14 -4.48
C HIS A 166 13.10 -4.72 -3.05
N GLY A 167 11.94 -5.18 -2.57
CA GLY A 167 11.75 -5.86 -1.30
C GLY A 167 12.47 -7.19 -1.22
N ASP A 168 12.26 -8.08 -2.21
CA ASP A 168 12.93 -9.37 -2.31
C ASP A 168 14.45 -9.19 -2.37
N TYR A 169 14.95 -8.22 -3.15
CA TYR A 169 16.37 -7.90 -3.21
C TYR A 169 16.95 -7.55 -1.84
N ARG A 170 16.31 -6.63 -1.10
CA ARG A 170 16.78 -6.24 0.24
C ARG A 170 16.74 -7.39 1.25
N LEU A 171 15.70 -8.23 1.19
CA LEU A 171 15.61 -9.41 2.06
C LEU A 171 16.69 -10.45 1.71
N GLY A 172 16.97 -10.65 0.42
CA GLY A 172 18.06 -11.53 -0.04
C GLY A 172 19.44 -11.04 0.44
N GLN A 173 19.72 -9.74 0.33
CA GLN A 173 20.97 -9.16 0.85
C GLN A 173 21.12 -9.31 2.37
N ARG A 174 20.00 -9.27 3.12
CA ARG A 174 20.02 -9.32 4.59
C ARG A 174 20.07 -10.74 5.16
N TYR A 175 19.37 -11.69 4.53
CA TYR A 175 19.15 -13.04 5.09
C TYR A 175 19.73 -14.17 4.23
N GLY A 176 20.19 -13.88 3.01
CA GLY A 176 20.84 -14.86 2.13
C GLY A 176 20.03 -16.15 1.95
N ALA A 177 20.64 -17.29 2.28
CA ALA A 177 20.04 -18.61 2.14
C ALA A 177 18.72 -18.80 2.91
N GLU A 178 18.56 -18.14 4.05
CA GLU A 178 17.31 -18.19 4.82
C GLU A 178 16.14 -17.62 4.01
N PHE A 179 16.37 -16.49 3.33
CA PHE A 179 15.33 -15.88 2.49
C PHE A 179 15.03 -16.68 1.23
N GLU A 180 16.04 -17.30 0.61
CA GLU A 180 15.81 -18.20 -0.55
C GLU A 180 14.95 -19.41 -0.15
N SER A 181 15.17 -19.96 1.05
CA SER A 181 14.34 -21.01 1.62
C SER A 181 12.88 -20.57 1.80
N VAL A 182 12.65 -19.34 2.29
CA VAL A 182 11.29 -18.75 2.40
C VAL A 182 10.66 -18.51 1.02
N LYS A 183 11.42 -17.99 0.05
CA LYS A 183 10.95 -17.79 -1.32
C LYS A 183 10.50 -19.10 -1.97
N ALA A 184 11.23 -20.20 -1.72
CA ALA A 184 10.87 -21.52 -2.22
C ALA A 184 9.53 -22.04 -1.66
N ARG A 185 9.12 -21.61 -0.47
CA ARG A 185 7.84 -22.01 0.18
C ARG A 185 6.70 -21.01 0.01
N THR A 186 6.92 -19.87 -0.63
CA THR A 186 5.94 -18.79 -0.75
C THR A 186 5.79 -18.32 -2.20
N SER A 187 4.81 -17.47 -2.49
CA SER A 187 4.65 -16.86 -3.82
C SER A 187 4.33 -15.37 -3.74
N ILE A 188 4.64 -14.63 -4.80
CA ILE A 188 4.15 -13.27 -5.04
C ILE A 188 2.65 -13.32 -5.40
N VAL A 189 2.26 -14.27 -6.24
CA VAL A 189 0.86 -14.42 -6.67
C VAL A 189 0.06 -15.04 -5.51
N PRO A 190 -1.06 -14.41 -5.09
CA PRO A 190 -1.92 -14.95 -4.05
C PRO A 190 -2.29 -16.41 -4.28
N PHE A 191 -2.23 -17.20 -3.22
CA PHE A 191 -2.59 -18.63 -3.15
C PHE A 191 -1.75 -19.59 -4.00
N GLN A 192 -0.91 -19.11 -4.91
CA GLN A 192 -0.14 -19.98 -5.82
C GLN A 192 0.70 -21.02 -5.06
N ALA A 193 1.43 -20.61 -4.02
CA ALA A 193 2.24 -21.57 -3.25
C ALA A 193 1.39 -22.61 -2.49
N ILE A 194 0.12 -22.30 -2.19
CA ILE A 194 -0.81 -23.23 -1.57
C ILE A 194 -1.30 -24.25 -2.60
N PHE A 195 -1.68 -23.78 -3.79
CA PHE A 195 -2.06 -24.67 -4.89
C PHE A 195 -0.92 -25.56 -5.38
N ASP A 196 0.31 -25.05 -5.37
CA ASP A 196 1.52 -25.83 -5.67
C ASP A 196 1.88 -26.85 -4.57
N GLY A 197 1.20 -26.86 -3.42
CA GLY A 197 1.53 -27.71 -2.27
C GLY A 197 2.79 -27.30 -1.48
N ARG A 198 3.42 -26.16 -1.85
CA ARG A 198 4.61 -25.61 -1.16
C ARG A 198 4.28 -24.93 0.16
N GLN A 199 3.00 -24.56 0.34
CA GLN A 199 2.47 -23.89 1.51
C GLN A 199 1.12 -24.45 1.93
N THR A 200 0.79 -24.35 3.22
CA THR A 200 -0.53 -24.74 3.74
C THR A 200 -1.23 -23.54 4.36
N LEU A 201 -2.54 -23.40 4.13
CA LEU A 201 -3.35 -22.38 4.76
C LEU A 201 -3.73 -22.85 6.17
N LYS A 202 -3.42 -22.03 7.19
CA LYS A 202 -3.77 -22.29 8.59
C LYS A 202 -4.72 -21.21 9.09
N LEU A 203 -6.02 -21.49 9.09
CA LEU A 203 -7.05 -20.51 9.44
C LEU A 203 -6.92 -19.99 10.89
N SER A 204 -6.41 -20.82 11.80
CA SER A 204 -6.15 -20.40 13.19
C SER A 204 -5.16 -19.24 13.30
N GLU A 205 -4.27 -19.05 12.32
CA GLU A 205 -3.33 -17.92 12.31
C GLU A 205 -4.01 -16.57 12.02
N PHE A 206 -5.27 -16.59 11.58
CA PHE A 206 -6.10 -15.40 11.36
C PHE A 206 -6.92 -15.01 12.60
N LEU A 207 -6.95 -15.86 13.64
CA LEU A 207 -7.59 -15.55 14.93
C LEU A 207 -6.65 -14.69 15.79
N ARG A 208 -6.34 -13.48 15.32
CA ARG A 208 -5.45 -12.53 16.01
C ARG A 208 -6.19 -11.23 16.33
N PRO A 209 -5.99 -10.64 17.52
CA PRO A 209 -6.58 -9.33 17.89
C PRO A 209 -6.27 -8.22 16.88
N ALA A 210 -5.14 -8.30 16.18
CA ALA A 210 -4.78 -7.36 15.12
C ALA A 210 -5.86 -7.23 14.02
N TYR A 211 -6.55 -8.32 13.66
CA TYR A 211 -7.61 -8.26 12.66
C TYR A 211 -8.85 -7.52 13.14
N ILE A 212 -9.14 -7.53 14.44
CA ILE A 212 -10.20 -6.69 15.02
C ILE A 212 -9.83 -5.21 14.83
N GLY A 213 -8.57 -4.86 15.10
CA GLY A 213 -8.05 -3.51 14.85
C GLY A 213 -8.14 -3.10 13.38
N VAL A 214 -7.81 -4.01 12.45
CA VAL A 214 -7.94 -3.77 11.01
C VAL A 214 -9.40 -3.57 10.62
N ILE A 215 -10.32 -4.42 11.07
CA ILE A 215 -11.75 -4.28 10.79
C ILE A 215 -12.28 -2.95 11.33
N ALA A 216 -11.97 -2.61 12.58
CA ALA A 216 -12.36 -1.34 13.17
C ALA A 216 -11.80 -0.15 12.39
N PHE A 217 -10.53 -0.21 11.98
CA PHE A 217 -9.92 0.82 11.15
C PHE A 217 -10.64 0.98 9.81
N VAL A 218 -10.97 -0.12 9.12
CA VAL A 218 -11.68 -0.04 7.84
C VAL A 218 -13.07 0.56 8.00
N LEU A 219 -13.80 0.20 9.07
CA LEU A 219 -15.12 0.76 9.34
C LEU A 219 -15.06 2.26 9.65
N VAL A 220 -14.10 2.69 10.47
CA VAL A 220 -13.87 4.11 10.78
C VAL A 220 -13.45 4.88 9.53
N PHE A 221 -12.54 4.32 8.73
CA PHE A 221 -12.08 4.95 7.49
C PHE A 221 -13.22 5.07 6.48
N TRP A 222 -14.05 4.03 6.33
CA TRP A 222 -15.23 4.08 5.48
C TRP A 222 -16.22 5.17 5.92
N TRP A 223 -16.55 5.21 7.20
CA TRP A 223 -17.44 6.23 7.77
C TRP A 223 -16.86 7.65 7.63
N GLY A 224 -15.56 7.81 7.84
CA GLY A 224 -14.85 9.08 7.71
C GLY A 224 -14.49 9.47 6.27
N HIS A 225 -14.63 8.57 5.30
CA HIS A 225 -14.20 8.81 3.92
C HIS A 225 -14.85 10.05 3.28
N PRO A 226 -16.16 10.32 3.44
CA PRO A 226 -16.76 11.56 2.93
C PRO A 226 -16.16 12.82 3.55
N TRP A 227 -15.78 12.76 4.83
CA TRP A 227 -15.18 13.88 5.56
C TRP A 227 -13.76 14.13 5.08
N LEU A 228 -12.99 13.08 4.81
CA LEU A 228 -11.66 13.21 4.21
C LEU A 228 -11.72 13.98 2.88
N ILE A 229 -12.67 13.64 2.01
CA ILE A 229 -12.87 14.36 0.74
C ILE A 229 -13.17 15.85 0.99
N GLN A 230 -14.06 16.16 1.94
CA GLN A 230 -14.40 17.56 2.25
C GLN A 230 -13.27 18.35 2.91
N MET A 231 -12.47 17.72 3.77
CA MET A 231 -11.37 18.40 4.45
C MET A 231 -10.21 18.66 3.50
N THR A 232 -9.90 17.69 2.64
CA THR A 232 -8.84 17.83 1.64
C THR A 232 -9.13 18.89 0.58
N SER A 233 -10.41 19.12 0.25
CA SER A 233 -10.79 20.21 -0.66
C SER A 233 -10.57 21.62 -0.10
N ARG A 234 -10.28 21.76 1.21
CA ARG A 234 -9.97 23.06 1.85
C ARG A 234 -8.48 23.37 1.84
N VAL A 235 -7.65 22.42 1.43
CA VAL A 235 -6.21 22.57 1.35
C VAL A 235 -5.85 22.94 -0.08
N SER A 236 -5.41 24.18 -0.30
CA SER A 236 -4.91 24.66 -1.59
C SER A 236 -3.39 24.60 -1.63
N PHE A 237 -2.84 23.88 -2.60
CA PHE A 237 -1.44 23.94 -3.00
C PHE A 237 -1.32 23.65 -4.50
#